data_AF-A0A7Y2F324-F1
#
_entry.id   AF-A0A7Y2F324-F1
#
_cell.length_a   1.000
_cell.length_b   1.000
_cell.length_c   1.000
_cell.angle_alpha   90.00
_cell.angle_beta   90.00
_cell.angle_gamma   90.00
#
_symmetry.space_group_name_H-M   'P 1'
#
loop_
_entity.id
_entity.type
_entity.pdbx_description
1 polymer ?
#
loop_
_entity_poly.entity_id
_entity_poly.type
_entity_poly.pdbx_seq_one_letter_code
_entity_poly.pdbx_strand_id
1 'polypeptide(L)'
;MFKKLSLHDSNAEKGRVQVNFQAYERLVLYLERINPGNMVLRMHKNGSNAKKLEAEMVKSIREEFEHNLSQQIYVSDEIWKLIRQAKEETIKLISLASGQCSEKSSATDLSRILLELAASIDEFPHDVAIRYLKQELRSKL
;
A
#
# COMPACT_ATOMS: atom_id res chain seq x y z
N MET A 1 -3.29 54.95 -13.69
CA MET A 1 -2.41 54.28 -12.71
C MET A 1 -3.11 52.99 -12.26
N PHE A 2 -3.01 51.90 -13.03
CA PHE A 2 -3.58 50.61 -12.65
C PHE A 2 -2.46 49.74 -12.08
N LYS A 3 -2.42 49.64 -10.74
CA LYS A 3 -1.52 48.74 -10.03
C LYS A 3 -2.02 47.31 -10.29
N LYS A 4 -1.30 46.58 -11.15
CA LYS A 4 -1.52 45.16 -11.43
C LYS A 4 -1.49 44.42 -10.09
N LEU A 5 -2.65 44.01 -9.60
CA LEU A 5 -2.80 43.20 -8.40
C LEU A 5 -2.33 41.78 -8.75
N SER A 6 -1.01 41.56 -8.75
CA SER A 6 -0.42 40.23 -8.78
C SER A 6 -0.63 39.60 -7.41
N LEU A 7 -1.82 39.08 -7.16
CA LEU A 7 -2.06 38.09 -6.11
C LEU A 7 -1.46 36.76 -6.58
N HIS A 8 -0.14 36.63 -6.52
CA HIS A 8 0.45 35.31 -6.25
C HIS A 8 0.17 35.04 -4.77
N ASP A 9 -0.99 34.44 -4.49
CA ASP A 9 -1.35 34.03 -3.13
C ASP A 9 -0.43 32.90 -2.70
N SER A 10 0.73 33.28 -2.16
CA SER A 10 1.73 32.38 -1.59
C SER A 10 1.17 31.40 -0.56
N ASN A 11 0.02 31.71 0.06
CA ASN A 11 -0.70 30.81 0.96
C ASN A 11 -1.45 29.69 0.22
N ALA A 12 -2.02 29.96 -0.95
CA ALA A 12 -2.68 28.95 -1.77
C ALA A 12 -1.65 27.98 -2.38
N GLU A 13 -0.49 28.49 -2.81
CA GLU A 13 0.62 27.65 -3.27
C GLU A 13 1.17 26.76 -2.14
N LYS A 14 1.42 27.32 -0.96
CA LYS A 14 1.84 26.54 0.23
C LYS A 14 0.83 25.47 0.61
N GLY A 15 -0.47 25.79 0.59
CA GLY A 15 -1.54 24.83 0.86
C GLY A 15 -1.59 23.69 -0.16
N ARG A 16 -1.44 23.99 -1.46
CA ARG A 16 -1.37 22.97 -2.52
C ARG A 16 -0.17 22.05 -2.37
N VAL A 17 0.98 22.61 -2.03
CA VAL A 17 2.22 21.85 -1.77
C VAL A 17 2.03 20.93 -0.56
N GLN A 18 1.42 21.40 0.53
CA GLN A 18 1.16 20.60 1.73
C GLN A 18 0.22 19.41 1.47
N VAL A 19 -0.89 19.64 0.73
CA VAL A 19 -1.84 18.57 0.36
C VAL A 19 -1.15 17.51 -0.51
N ASN A 20 -0.22 17.93 -1.38
CA ASN A 20 0.57 17.03 -2.21
C ASN A 20 1.46 16.12 -1.34
N PHE A 21 2.22 16.66 -0.39
CA PHE A 21 3.05 15.84 0.52
C PHE A 21 2.24 14.80 1.30
N GLN A 22 1.11 15.21 1.86
CA GLN A 22 0.27 14.33 2.66
C GLN A 22 -0.28 13.15 1.86
N ALA A 23 -0.58 13.34 0.57
CA ALA A 23 -1.04 12.26 -0.30
C ALA A 23 0.03 11.17 -0.48
N TYR A 24 1.29 11.56 -0.60
CA TYR A 24 2.41 10.62 -0.79
C TYR A 24 2.68 9.85 0.49
N GLU A 25 2.64 10.53 1.65
CA GLU A 25 2.75 9.88 2.96
C GLU A 25 1.67 8.83 3.16
N ARG A 26 0.42 9.14 2.80
CA ARG A 26 -0.70 8.20 2.87
C ARG A 26 -0.53 6.99 1.97
N LEU A 27 -0.02 7.19 0.75
CA LEU A 27 0.24 6.10 -0.20
C LEU A 27 1.42 5.22 0.24
N VAL A 28 2.47 5.81 0.82
CA VAL A 28 3.56 5.04 1.46
C VAL A 28 3.02 4.22 2.63
N LEU A 29 2.23 4.84 3.52
CA LEU A 29 1.62 4.13 4.65
C LEU A 29 0.72 2.98 4.19
N TYR A 30 -0.06 3.19 3.13
CA TYR A 30 -0.86 2.15 2.50
C TYR A 30 0.00 0.94 2.07
N LEU A 31 1.09 1.18 1.33
CA LEU A 31 2.00 0.14 0.84
C LEU A 31 2.66 -0.62 1.99
N GLU A 32 3.08 0.08 3.05
CA GLU A 32 3.61 -0.52 4.27
C GLU A 32 2.56 -1.36 5.01
N ARG A 33 1.30 -0.91 5.04
CA ARG A 33 0.21 -1.63 5.70
C ARG A 33 -0.12 -2.93 4.99
N ILE A 34 -0.12 -2.95 3.65
CA ILE A 34 -0.40 -4.17 2.88
C ILE A 34 0.82 -5.08 2.71
N ASN A 35 1.99 -4.71 3.22
CA ASN A 35 3.15 -5.60 3.19
C ASN A 35 2.82 -6.91 3.96
N PRO A 36 3.05 -8.10 3.37
CA PRO A 36 2.69 -9.39 3.98
C PRO A 36 3.24 -9.58 5.40
N GLY A 37 4.50 -9.20 5.64
CA GLY A 37 5.13 -9.31 6.95
C GLY A 37 4.45 -8.43 7.99
N ASN A 38 4.22 -7.16 7.64
CA ASN A 38 3.51 -6.23 8.51
C ASN A 38 2.07 -6.67 8.78
N MET A 39 1.39 -7.27 7.80
CA MET A 39 0.04 -7.82 7.97
C MET A 39 0.03 -9.01 8.92
N VAL A 40 0.97 -9.96 8.79
CA VAL A 40 1.08 -11.10 9.70
C VAL A 40 1.21 -10.62 11.15
N LEU A 41 2.10 -9.66 11.41
CA LEU A 41 2.32 -9.13 12.76
C LEU A 41 1.06 -8.48 13.37
N ARG A 42 0.26 -7.79 12.56
CA ARG A 42 -0.94 -7.08 13.05
C ARG A 42 -2.18 -7.97 13.15
N MET A 43 -2.30 -8.97 12.28
CA MET A 43 -3.55 -9.70 12.06
C MET A 43 -3.53 -11.13 12.60
N HIS A 44 -2.34 -11.67 12.88
CA HIS A 44 -2.23 -13.02 13.43
C HIS A 44 -2.90 -13.10 14.81
N LYS A 45 -3.83 -14.05 14.95
CA LYS A 45 -4.53 -14.35 16.20
C LYS A 45 -4.41 -15.83 16.52
N ASN A 46 -3.90 -16.13 17.71
CA ASN A 46 -3.77 -17.51 18.20
C ASN A 46 -5.12 -18.24 18.16
N GLY A 47 -5.11 -19.49 17.71
CA GLY A 47 -6.31 -20.33 17.63
C GLY A 47 -7.22 -20.09 16.42
N SER A 48 -6.87 -19.18 15.51
CA SER A 48 -7.57 -19.03 14.23
C SER A 48 -7.08 -20.05 13.18
N ASN A 49 -7.88 -20.31 12.15
CA ASN A 49 -7.50 -21.16 11.02
C ASN A 49 -7.00 -20.35 9.82
N ALA A 50 -6.32 -21.02 8.89
CA ALA A 50 -5.72 -20.40 7.70
C ALA A 50 -6.75 -19.65 6.85
N LYS A 51 -7.88 -20.28 6.50
CA LYS A 51 -8.93 -19.66 5.64
C LYS A 51 -9.49 -18.37 6.23
N LYS A 52 -9.69 -18.33 7.56
CA LYS A 52 -10.16 -17.12 8.24
C LYS A 52 -9.13 -16.01 8.19
N LEU A 53 -7.85 -16.31 8.43
CA LEU A 53 -6.79 -15.31 8.34
C LEU A 53 -6.65 -14.77 6.91
N GLU A 54 -6.69 -15.64 5.90
CA GLU A 54 -6.68 -15.24 4.48
C GLU A 54 -7.81 -14.23 4.18
N ALA A 55 -9.04 -14.56 4.54
CA ALA A 55 -10.20 -13.71 4.30
C ALA A 55 -10.08 -12.35 5.00
N GLU A 56 -9.60 -12.34 6.26
CA GLU A 56 -9.36 -11.10 7.00
C GLU A 56 -8.27 -10.25 6.33
N MET A 57 -7.16 -10.85 5.90
CA MET A 57 -6.07 -10.14 5.21
C MET A 57 -6.53 -9.53 3.88
N VAL A 58 -7.20 -10.30 3.03
CA VAL A 58 -7.72 -9.81 1.74
C VAL A 58 -8.73 -8.68 1.95
N LYS A 59 -9.60 -8.80 2.95
CA LYS A 59 -10.55 -7.74 3.32
C LYS A 59 -9.80 -6.46 3.74
N SER A 60 -8.82 -6.58 4.63
CA SER A 60 -8.03 -5.43 5.09
C SER A 60 -7.32 -4.71 3.95
N ILE A 61 -6.75 -5.43 2.97
CA ILE A 61 -6.11 -4.81 1.79
C ILE A 61 -7.10 -3.97 0.98
N ARG A 62 -8.33 -4.47 0.80
CA ARG A 62 -9.38 -3.77 0.04
C ARG A 62 -9.83 -2.50 0.77
N GLU A 63 -10.10 -2.60 2.06
CA GLU A 63 -10.49 -1.45 2.89
C GLU A 63 -9.40 -0.36 2.89
N GLU A 64 -8.13 -0.76 3.12
CA GLU A 64 -6.99 0.17 3.08
C GLU A 64 -6.82 0.84 1.70
N PHE A 65 -7.09 0.11 0.61
CA PHE A 65 -7.07 0.68 -0.74
C PHE A 65 -8.19 1.69 -0.95
N GLU A 66 -9.42 1.36 -0.55
CA GLU A 66 -10.58 2.25 -0.65
C GLU A 66 -10.37 3.54 0.14
N HIS A 67 -9.79 3.46 1.34
CA HIS A 67 -9.44 4.61 2.18
C HIS A 67 -8.39 5.54 1.55
N ASN A 68 -7.61 5.05 0.59
CA ASN A 68 -6.56 5.81 -0.09
C ASN A 68 -6.85 6.05 -1.57
N LEU A 69 -8.01 5.61 -2.08
CA LEU A 69 -8.37 5.72 -3.49
C LEU A 69 -8.38 7.17 -3.99
N SER A 70 -8.79 8.11 -3.15
CA SER A 70 -8.80 9.54 -3.50
C SER A 70 -7.40 10.13 -3.68
N GLN A 71 -6.35 9.49 -3.15
CA GLN A 71 -4.99 10.00 -3.25
C GLN A 71 -4.41 9.87 -4.68
N GLN A 72 -5.05 9.08 -5.55
CA GLN A 72 -4.61 8.86 -6.93
C GLN A 72 -4.46 10.16 -7.74
N ILE A 73 -5.22 11.21 -7.43
CA ILE A 73 -5.19 12.48 -8.17
C ILE A 73 -3.93 13.32 -7.92
N TYR A 74 -3.10 12.94 -6.94
CA TYR A 74 -1.89 13.68 -6.53
C TYR A 74 -0.59 13.06 -7.05
N VAL A 75 -0.67 11.86 -7.63
CA VAL A 75 0.46 11.11 -8.18
C VAL A 75 0.30 10.92 -9.69
N SER A 76 1.38 10.59 -10.38
CA SER A 76 1.28 10.19 -11.79
C SER A 76 0.53 8.87 -11.98
N ASP A 77 -0.03 8.70 -13.19
CA ASP A 77 -0.67 7.45 -13.61
C ASP A 77 0.27 6.24 -13.52
N GLU A 78 1.57 6.46 -13.74
CA GLU A 78 2.62 5.44 -13.62
C GLU A 78 2.74 4.93 -12.19
N ILE A 79 2.85 5.83 -11.21
CA ILE A 79 2.86 5.48 -9.79
C ILE A 79 1.54 4.83 -9.38
N TRP A 80 0.41 5.37 -9.84
CA TRP A 80 -0.88 4.79 -9.51
C TRP A 80 -1.04 3.36 -10.05
N LYS A 81 -0.49 3.08 -11.24
CA LYS A 81 -0.41 1.72 -11.78
C LYS A 81 0.43 0.80 -10.88
N LEU A 82 1.59 1.25 -10.41
CA LEU A 82 2.44 0.48 -9.49
C LEU A 82 1.72 0.18 -8.16
N ILE A 83 1.00 1.15 -7.60
CA ILE A 83 0.21 0.97 -6.36
C ILE A 83 -0.87 -0.08 -6.55
N ARG A 84 -1.62 -0.03 -7.66
CA ARG A 84 -2.63 -1.05 -7.98
C ARG A 84 -1.99 -2.42 -8.19
N GLN A 85 -0.84 -2.49 -8.85
CA GLN A 85 -0.11 -3.74 -9.02
C GLN A 85 0.31 -4.31 -7.66
N ALA A 86 0.84 -3.49 -6.75
CA ALA A 86 1.22 -3.94 -5.42
C ALA A 86 0.04 -4.54 -4.64
N LYS A 87 -1.14 -3.93 -4.70
CA LYS A 87 -2.37 -4.49 -4.15
C LYS A 87 -2.68 -5.89 -4.69
N GLU A 88 -2.73 -6.02 -6.02
CA GLU A 88 -3.14 -7.28 -6.66
C GLU A 88 -2.11 -8.39 -6.42
N GLU A 89 -0.81 -8.09 -6.47
CA GLU A 89 0.23 -9.07 -6.20
C GLU A 89 0.25 -9.53 -4.73
N THR A 90 0.01 -8.63 -3.78
CA THR A 90 -0.14 -9.03 -2.37
C THR A 90 -1.33 -9.99 -2.19
N ILE A 91 -2.49 -9.71 -2.79
CA ILE A 91 -3.66 -10.60 -2.71
C ILE A 91 -3.35 -11.96 -3.33
N LYS A 92 -2.72 -11.99 -4.51
CA LYS A 92 -2.31 -13.25 -5.16
C LYS A 92 -1.37 -14.07 -4.30
N LEU A 93 -0.38 -13.43 -3.67
CA LEU A 93 0.57 -14.11 -2.80
C LEU A 93 -0.14 -14.75 -1.58
N ILE A 94 -1.07 -14.01 -0.97
CA ILE A 94 -1.88 -14.51 0.15
C ILE A 94 -2.70 -15.74 -0.28
N SER A 95 -3.40 -15.69 -1.42
CA SER A 95 -4.13 -16.85 -1.91
C SER A 95 -3.22 -18.00 -2.33
N LEU A 96 -2.02 -17.73 -2.87
CA LEU A 96 -1.05 -18.78 -3.18
C LEU A 96 -0.59 -19.50 -1.90
N ALA A 97 -0.29 -18.76 -0.84
CA ALA A 97 0.07 -19.31 0.47
C ALA A 97 -1.08 -20.14 1.07
N SER A 98 -2.32 -19.64 0.98
CA SER A 98 -3.51 -20.35 1.43
C SER A 98 -3.77 -21.62 0.62
N GLY A 99 -3.50 -21.61 -0.70
CA GLY A 99 -3.60 -22.78 -1.56
C GLY A 99 -2.63 -23.92 -1.20
N GLN A 100 -1.56 -23.64 -0.46
CA GLN A 100 -0.64 -24.65 0.09
C GLN A 100 -1.07 -25.16 1.47
N CYS A 101 -2.12 -24.59 2.06
CA CYS A 101 -2.66 -25.01 3.34
C CYS A 101 -3.70 -26.13 3.16
N SER A 102 -3.78 -27.01 4.16
CA SER A 102 -4.87 -27.98 4.29
C SER A 102 -6.09 -27.35 4.98
N GLU A 103 -7.24 -28.03 4.95
CA GLU A 103 -8.44 -27.56 5.67
C GLU A 103 -8.25 -27.43 7.18
N LYS A 104 -7.29 -28.15 7.76
CA LYS A 104 -6.98 -28.13 9.19
C LYS A 104 -5.82 -27.18 9.55
N SER A 105 -5.24 -26.52 8.56
CA SER A 105 -4.10 -25.63 8.78
C SER A 105 -4.49 -24.42 9.62
N SER A 106 -3.61 -24.09 10.55
CA SER A 106 -3.75 -22.96 11.46
C SER A 106 -3.40 -21.64 10.77
N ALA A 107 -3.78 -20.53 11.39
CA ALA A 107 -3.30 -19.21 11.00
C ALA A 107 -1.76 -19.12 11.05
N THR A 108 -1.11 -19.86 11.95
CA THR A 108 0.36 -19.92 12.04
C THR A 108 0.97 -20.59 10.82
N ASP A 109 0.36 -21.66 10.33
CA ASP A 109 0.82 -22.36 9.11
C ASP A 109 0.76 -21.43 7.89
N LEU A 110 -0.36 -20.71 7.72
CA LEU A 110 -0.51 -19.71 6.66
C LEU A 110 0.53 -18.60 6.79
N SER A 111 0.69 -18.03 7.98
CA SER A 111 1.68 -16.97 8.23
C SER A 111 3.09 -17.42 7.85
N ARG A 112 3.48 -18.64 8.22
CA ARG A 112 4.81 -19.19 7.87
C ARG A 112 4.99 -19.30 6.37
N ILE A 113 4.06 -19.95 5.67
CA ILE A 113 4.12 -20.15 4.21
C ILE A 113 4.13 -18.80 3.49
N LEU A 114 3.28 -17.86 3.91
CA LEU A 114 3.21 -16.53 3.34
C LEU A 114 4.54 -15.77 3.47
N LEU A 115 5.18 -15.84 4.63
CA LEU A 115 6.49 -15.20 4.86
C LEU A 115 7.60 -15.87 4.04
N GLU A 116 7.59 -17.19 3.90
CA GLU A 116 8.54 -17.92 3.06
C GLU A 116 8.40 -17.54 1.58
N LEU A 117 7.17 -17.46 1.06
CA LEU A 117 6.92 -17.02 -0.31
C LEU A 117 7.23 -15.54 -0.52
N ALA A 118 6.99 -14.68 0.49
CA ALA A 118 7.35 -13.27 0.41
C ALA A 118 8.88 -13.09 0.38
N ALA A 119 9.62 -13.89 1.14
CA ALA A 119 11.08 -13.83 1.22
C ALA A 119 11.79 -14.35 -0.05
N SER A 120 11.10 -15.14 -0.89
CA SER A 120 11.64 -15.61 -2.17
C SER A 120 11.45 -14.62 -3.33
N ILE A 121 10.78 -13.49 -3.08
CA ILE A 121 10.57 -12.44 -4.08
C ILE A 121 11.72 -11.43 -3.94
N ASP A 122 12.58 -11.36 -4.97
CA ASP A 122 13.75 -10.48 -4.99
C ASP A 122 13.38 -8.99 -4.80
N GLU A 123 12.33 -8.54 -5.48
CA GLU A 123 11.86 -7.17 -5.37
C GLU A 123 10.33 -7.14 -5.38
N PHE A 124 9.76 -6.83 -4.23
CA PHE A 124 8.32 -6.83 -4.12
C PHE A 124 7.74 -5.55 -4.74
N PRO A 125 6.58 -5.62 -5.41
CA PRO A 125 5.90 -4.45 -5.96
C PRO A 125 5.67 -3.28 -4.97
N HIS A 126 5.60 -3.53 -3.67
CA HIS A 126 5.49 -2.47 -2.66
C HIS A 126 6.76 -1.61 -2.59
N ASP A 127 7.94 -2.23 -2.62
CA ASP A 127 9.23 -1.54 -2.57
C ASP A 127 9.47 -0.72 -3.84
N VAL A 128 9.06 -1.26 -4.98
CA VAL A 128 9.09 -0.55 -6.26
C VAL A 128 8.19 0.68 -6.19
N ALA A 129 6.93 0.51 -5.80
CA ALA A 129 5.98 1.61 -5.70
C ALA A 129 6.45 2.71 -4.71
N ILE A 130 6.97 2.35 -3.54
CA ILE A 130 7.52 3.30 -2.56
C ILE A 130 8.72 4.06 -3.14
N ARG A 131 9.60 3.39 -3.88
CA ARG A 131 10.77 4.04 -4.49
C ARG A 131 10.37 5.08 -5.53
N TYR A 132 9.43 4.73 -6.41
CA TYR A 132 8.93 5.65 -7.44
C TYR A 132 8.16 6.82 -6.81
N LEU A 133 7.32 6.58 -5.79
CA LEU A 133 6.70 7.64 -4.99
C LEU A 133 7.74 8.64 -4.45
N LYS A 134 8.81 8.12 -3.84
CA LYS A 134 9.91 8.95 -3.31
C LYS A 134 10.64 9.72 -4.42
N GLN A 135 10.82 9.13 -5.61
CA GLN A 135 11.46 9.79 -6.74
C GLN A 135 10.59 10.93 -7.30
N GLU A 136 9.30 10.67 -7.54
CA GLU A 136 8.36 11.69 -8.02
C GLU A 136 8.27 12.84 -7.03
N LEU A 137 8.17 12.57 -5.74
CA LEU A 137 8.12 13.61 -4.71
C LEU A 137 9.37 14.50 -4.74
N ARG A 138 10.56 13.89 -4.84
CA ARG A 138 11.83 14.63 -4.94
C ARG A 138 11.94 15.47 -6.20
N SER A 139 11.31 15.06 -7.31
CA SER A 139 11.31 15.84 -8.54
C SER A 139 10.39 17.07 -8.49
N LYS A 140 9.47 17.11 -7.52
CA LYS A 140 8.51 18.20 -7.29
C LYS A 140 8.96 19.17 -6.18
N LEU A 141 10.07 18.86 -5.52
CA LEU A 141 10.77 19.70 -4.53
C LEU A 141 11.75 20.63 -5.22
#